data_AF-A0A3A4QGE6-F1
#
_entry.id   AF-A0A3A4QGE6-F1
#
_cell.length_a   1.000
_cell.length_b   1.000
_cell.length_c   1.000
_cell.angle_alpha   90.00
_cell.angle_beta   90.00
_cell.angle_gamma   90.00
#
_symmetry.space_group_name_H-M   'P 1'
#
loop_
_entity.id
_entity.type
_entity.pdbx_description
1 polymer ?
#
loop_
_entity_poly.entity_id
_entity_poly.type
_entity_poly.pdbx_seq_one_letter_code
_entity_poly.pdbx_strand_id
1 'polypeptide(L)'
;MALGIVVVAAWASQAQAQHKFERACCIENECFVLDVRTCLDRGGRPLHARSCENVSCEPPVLGACCLPDGRCIQTTEGVCERFRGEFTPEEECENVVCEQPVRGACCLRDGRCKELTEDMCARFHGEFHPDDACEDVECEQPVRGACCLPNGRCKETTEGKCQMMRGQFNPEMACEDVECKQPVRGACCLPSGHCVESTERMCEMAHGQFNPEKACEEVECEQPERGACCLPNGRCIEATERLCEMAHGEFHPDEACEEVECEQPQRGACCLPDGRCIEATERMCEMAHGQFTPDEACENVVCEQPELGACCLRHGHCVDTTERMCDHWRGEWLAEEKCEDDPCED
;
A
#
# COMPACT_ATOMS: atom_id res chain seq x y z
N MET A 1 66.43 19.52 -13.82
CA MET A 1 66.05 18.55 -12.77
C MET A 1 64.80 19.11 -12.10
N ALA A 2 63.57 18.62 -12.22
CA ALA A 2 62.99 17.46 -12.87
C ALA A 2 61.71 17.89 -13.62
N LEU A 3 61.42 17.26 -14.75
CA LEU A 3 60.36 17.62 -15.70
C LEU A 3 58.99 17.04 -15.29
N GLY A 4 57.93 17.84 -15.47
CA GLY A 4 56.53 17.41 -15.42
C GLY A 4 55.87 17.35 -16.81
N ILE A 5 54.57 17.04 -16.80
CA ILE A 5 53.56 17.14 -17.90
C ILE A 5 53.56 15.93 -18.86
N VAL A 6 52.65 14.96 -18.72
CA VAL A 6 51.22 14.89 -19.16
C VAL A 6 51.08 14.56 -20.66
N VAL A 7 50.63 13.31 -20.92
CA VAL A 7 49.64 12.81 -21.92
C VAL A 7 50.01 13.07 -23.41
N VAL A 8 50.05 12.09 -24.32
CA VAL A 8 48.87 11.53 -25.02
C VAL A 8 49.12 10.10 -25.55
N ALA A 9 48.07 9.30 -25.31
CA ALA A 9 47.64 8.03 -25.86
C ALA A 9 48.21 7.51 -27.20
N ALA A 10 48.44 6.19 -27.23
CA ALA A 10 48.17 5.38 -28.41
C ALA A 10 47.27 4.21 -27.98
N TRP A 11 46.09 4.18 -28.56
CA TRP A 11 45.03 3.20 -28.33
C TRP A 11 45.44 1.83 -28.85
N ALA A 12 45.26 0.79 -28.02
CA ALA A 12 45.17 -0.58 -28.47
C ALA A 12 44.10 -1.30 -27.62
N SER A 13 42.90 -1.35 -28.20
CA SER A 13 41.83 -2.33 -27.99
C SER A 13 41.52 -2.78 -26.56
N GLN A 14 40.48 -2.18 -25.99
CA GLN A 14 39.58 -2.87 -25.08
C GLN A 14 38.91 -4.04 -25.82
N ALA A 15 39.55 -5.21 -25.81
CA ALA A 15 38.84 -6.47 -25.95
C ALA A 15 38.47 -6.93 -24.54
N GLN A 16 37.18 -7.01 -24.28
CA GLN A 16 36.59 -7.37 -23.00
C GLN A 16 37.17 -8.70 -22.50
N ALA A 17 38.02 -8.64 -21.48
CA ALA A 17 38.31 -9.79 -20.63
C ALA A 17 37.05 -10.08 -19.80
N GLN A 18 36.05 -10.70 -20.43
CA GLN A 18 35.03 -11.42 -19.69
C GLN A 18 35.81 -12.43 -18.83
N HIS A 19 35.66 -12.36 -17.51
CA HIS A 19 36.07 -13.42 -16.61
C HIS A 19 35.33 -14.71 -17.05
N LYS A 20 35.95 -15.49 -17.95
CA LYS A 20 35.53 -16.86 -18.23
C LYS A 20 35.75 -17.62 -16.93
N PHE A 21 34.68 -17.86 -16.19
CA PHE A 21 34.68 -18.79 -15.07
C PHE A 21 34.78 -20.20 -15.65
N GLU A 22 35.99 -20.58 -16.04
CA GLU A 22 36.32 -21.91 -16.52
C GLU A 22 36.16 -22.91 -15.38
N ARG A 23 35.53 -24.04 -15.70
CA ARG A 23 35.25 -25.12 -14.77
C ARG A 23 35.33 -26.45 -15.53
N ALA A 24 35.41 -27.55 -14.78
CA ALA A 24 35.34 -28.87 -15.34
C ALA A 24 34.00 -29.06 -16.08
N CYS A 25 34.09 -29.55 -17.30
CA CYS A 25 33.00 -29.81 -18.22
C CYS A 25 33.14 -31.25 -18.70
N CYS A 26 32.16 -32.10 -18.40
CA CYS A 26 32.11 -33.45 -18.92
C CYS A 26 31.40 -33.46 -20.27
N ILE A 27 32.10 -33.83 -21.34
CA ILE A 27 31.51 -34.07 -22.66
C ILE A 27 31.69 -35.55 -22.91
N GLU A 28 30.57 -36.27 -23.09
CA GLU A 28 30.54 -37.73 -23.10
C GLU A 28 31.19 -38.28 -21.81
N ASN A 29 32.36 -38.93 -21.91
CA ASN A 29 33.11 -39.49 -20.78
C ASN A 29 34.45 -38.79 -20.51
N GLU A 30 34.72 -37.67 -21.18
CA GLU A 30 35.98 -36.93 -21.04
C GLU A 30 35.77 -35.58 -20.35
N CYS A 31 36.74 -35.19 -19.50
CA CYS A 31 36.71 -33.93 -18.79
C CYS A 31 37.54 -32.86 -19.53
N PHE A 32 36.93 -31.70 -19.75
CA PHE A 32 37.57 -30.51 -20.32
C PHE A 32 37.42 -29.32 -19.37
N VAL A 33 38.41 -28.43 -19.32
CA VAL A 33 38.28 -27.14 -18.61
C VAL A 33 37.76 -26.12 -19.61
N LEU A 34 36.47 -25.78 -19.50
CA LEU A 34 35.77 -24.86 -20.41
C LEU A 34 34.93 -23.88 -19.59
N ASP A 35 34.61 -22.72 -20.17
CA ASP A 35 33.53 -21.91 -19.61
C ASP A 35 32.17 -22.60 -19.79
N VAL A 36 31.21 -22.24 -18.93
CA VAL A 36 29.89 -22.88 -18.90
C VAL A 36 29.18 -22.84 -20.24
N ARG A 37 29.29 -21.73 -20.96
CA ARG A 37 28.55 -21.54 -22.21
C ARG A 37 29.14 -22.45 -23.29
N THR A 38 30.46 -22.45 -23.46
CA THR A 38 31.14 -23.36 -24.39
C THR A 38 30.90 -24.83 -24.02
N CYS A 39 30.83 -25.14 -22.72
CA CYS A 39 30.51 -26.48 -22.25
C CYS A 39 29.12 -26.93 -22.71
N LEU A 40 28.08 -26.12 -22.45
CA LEU A 40 26.70 -26.42 -22.85
C LEU A 40 26.51 -26.43 -24.37
N ASP A 41 27.14 -25.49 -25.10
CA ASP A 41 27.09 -25.41 -26.56
C ASP A 41 27.66 -26.67 -27.23
N ARG A 42 28.58 -27.37 -26.56
CA ARG A 42 29.13 -28.66 -26.99
C ARG A 42 28.37 -29.87 -26.43
N GLY A 43 27.21 -29.67 -25.83
CA GLY A 43 26.41 -30.74 -25.21
C GLY A 43 27.00 -31.31 -23.93
N GLY A 44 27.97 -30.62 -23.32
CA GLY A 44 28.64 -31.04 -22.09
C GLY A 44 27.90 -30.66 -20.82
N ARG A 45 28.15 -31.40 -19.74
CA ARG A 45 27.67 -31.15 -18.39
C ARG A 45 28.71 -30.33 -17.59
N PRO A 46 28.44 -29.05 -17.28
CA PRO A 46 29.33 -28.27 -16.44
C PRO A 46 29.24 -28.74 -14.98
N LEU A 47 30.39 -28.96 -14.35
CA LEU A 47 30.50 -29.35 -12.95
C LEU A 47 30.94 -28.18 -12.07
N HIS A 48 30.79 -28.33 -10.75
CA HIS A 48 31.25 -27.31 -9.79
C HIS A 48 32.78 -27.29 -9.62
N ALA A 49 33.47 -28.38 -9.95
CA ALA A 49 34.93 -28.47 -9.88
C ALA A 49 35.60 -27.50 -10.88
N ARG A 50 36.69 -26.86 -10.48
CA ARG A 50 37.42 -25.88 -11.32
C ARG A 50 38.50 -26.50 -12.21
N SER A 51 38.82 -27.78 -12.02
CA SER A 51 39.82 -28.53 -12.80
C SER A 51 39.37 -29.98 -12.99
N CYS A 52 40.00 -30.69 -13.93
CA CYS A 52 39.72 -32.10 -14.23
C CYS A 52 40.55 -33.10 -13.42
N GLU A 53 41.32 -32.63 -12.43
CA GLU A 53 42.34 -33.44 -11.74
C GLU A 53 41.75 -34.59 -10.89
N ASN A 54 40.48 -34.51 -10.53
CA ASN A 54 39.73 -35.57 -9.82
C ASN A 54 38.26 -35.64 -10.28
N VAL A 55 38.03 -35.42 -11.57
CA VAL A 55 36.68 -35.44 -12.15
C VAL A 55 36.50 -36.71 -12.96
N SER A 56 35.62 -37.60 -12.49
CA SER A 56 35.08 -38.70 -13.31
C SER A 56 33.89 -38.18 -14.11
N CYS A 57 33.94 -38.36 -15.43
CA CYS A 57 32.88 -37.95 -16.35
C CYS A 57 31.93 -39.08 -16.72
N GLU A 58 31.80 -40.09 -15.86
CA GLU A 58 30.83 -41.15 -16.07
C GLU A 58 29.40 -40.57 -16.20
N PRO A 59 28.57 -41.17 -17.08
CA PRO A 59 27.17 -40.80 -17.20
C PRO A 59 26.51 -40.87 -15.83
N PRO A 60 25.66 -39.91 -15.46
CA PRO A 60 24.97 -39.99 -14.18
C PRO A 60 24.05 -41.21 -14.21
N VAL A 61 24.22 -42.12 -13.26
CA VAL A 61 23.28 -43.24 -13.09
C VAL A 61 21.94 -42.64 -12.67
N LEU A 62 20.93 -42.83 -13.51
CA LEU A 62 19.55 -42.53 -13.14
C LEU A 62 19.01 -43.72 -12.36
N GLY A 63 18.15 -43.41 -11.40
CA GLY A 63 17.44 -44.39 -10.61
C GLY A 63 16.15 -43.82 -10.04
N ALA A 64 15.37 -44.70 -9.45
CA ALA A 64 14.17 -44.34 -8.71
C ALA A 64 14.58 -43.66 -7.39
N CYS A 65 13.94 -42.55 -7.07
CA CYS A 65 14.11 -41.87 -5.80
C CYS A 65 12.78 -41.80 -5.06
N CYS A 66 12.65 -42.54 -3.96
CA CYS A 66 11.50 -42.48 -3.09
C CYS A 66 11.62 -41.30 -2.13
N LEU A 67 10.75 -40.30 -2.29
CA LEU A 67 10.69 -39.14 -1.42
C LEU A 67 9.95 -39.46 -0.11
N PRO A 68 10.21 -38.71 0.98
CA PRO A 68 9.53 -38.91 2.27
C PRO A 68 8.00 -38.74 2.22
N ASP A 69 7.46 -38.11 1.18
CA ASP A 69 6.01 -37.97 0.97
C ASP A 69 5.38 -39.14 0.18
N GLY A 70 6.15 -40.19 -0.08
CA GLY A 70 5.72 -41.39 -0.80
C GLY A 70 5.71 -41.26 -2.32
N ARG A 71 6.14 -40.11 -2.88
CA ARG A 71 6.27 -39.95 -4.33
C ARG A 71 7.60 -40.51 -4.82
N CYS A 72 7.59 -41.15 -5.98
CA CYS A 72 8.80 -41.51 -6.70
C CYS A 72 9.15 -40.48 -7.77
N ILE A 73 10.42 -40.09 -7.87
CA ILE A 73 10.95 -39.31 -9.00
C ILE A 73 12.15 -40.01 -9.63
N GLN A 74 12.25 -39.97 -10.97
CA GLN A 74 13.42 -40.46 -11.68
C GLN A 74 14.52 -39.39 -11.61
N THR A 75 15.64 -39.68 -10.96
CA THR A 75 16.70 -38.68 -10.75
C THR A 75 18.05 -39.35 -10.49
N THR A 76 19.08 -38.56 -10.16
CA THR A 76 20.39 -39.06 -9.72
C THR A 76 20.47 -39.14 -8.20
N GLU A 77 21.36 -39.98 -7.67
CA GLU A 77 21.59 -40.17 -6.23
C GLU A 77 21.76 -38.84 -5.48
N GLY A 78 22.67 -37.97 -5.93
CA GLY A 78 22.93 -36.70 -5.25
C GLY A 78 21.74 -35.72 -5.25
N VAL A 79 20.83 -35.81 -6.23
CA VAL A 79 19.58 -35.04 -6.19
C VAL A 79 18.59 -35.71 -5.24
N CYS A 80 18.53 -37.04 -5.21
CA CYS A 80 17.67 -37.79 -4.30
C CYS A 80 17.98 -37.51 -2.82
N GLU A 81 19.26 -37.58 -2.45
CA GLU A 81 19.74 -37.29 -1.09
C GLU A 81 19.41 -35.86 -0.67
N ARG A 82 19.47 -34.90 -1.59
CA ARG A 82 19.12 -33.50 -1.30
C ARG A 82 17.65 -33.33 -0.90
N PHE A 83 16.77 -34.17 -1.44
CA PHE A 83 15.36 -34.24 -1.04
C PHE A 83 15.11 -35.20 0.13
N ARG A 84 16.18 -35.76 0.72
CA ARG A 84 16.13 -36.78 1.78
C ARG A 84 15.35 -38.03 1.36
N GLY A 85 15.40 -38.36 0.07
CA GLY A 85 14.80 -39.57 -0.46
C GLY A 85 15.76 -40.75 -0.39
N GLU A 86 15.21 -41.96 -0.55
CA GLU A 86 15.96 -43.20 -0.69
C GLU A 86 16.16 -43.51 -2.18
N PHE A 87 17.42 -43.68 -2.60
CA PHE A 87 17.78 -43.88 -4.00
C PHE A 87 17.98 -45.36 -4.32
N THR A 88 17.35 -45.84 -5.39
CA THR A 88 17.57 -47.18 -5.94
C THR A 88 18.20 -47.05 -7.32
N PRO A 89 19.50 -47.39 -7.48
CA PRO A 89 20.21 -47.22 -8.74
C PRO A 89 19.64 -48.13 -9.83
N GLU A 90 19.60 -47.64 -11.07
CA GLU A 90 19.22 -48.40 -12.28
C GLU A 90 17.77 -48.93 -12.30
N GLU A 91 16.95 -48.60 -11.30
CA GLU A 91 15.53 -48.91 -11.26
C GLU A 91 14.67 -47.76 -11.80
N GLU A 92 13.50 -48.10 -12.33
CA GLU A 92 12.47 -47.14 -12.74
C GLU A 92 11.40 -46.99 -11.66
N CYS A 93 10.86 -45.79 -11.49
CA CYS A 93 9.81 -45.52 -10.50
C CYS A 93 8.55 -46.40 -10.63
N GLU A 94 8.28 -46.99 -11.81
CA GLU A 94 7.16 -47.93 -12.00
C GLU A 94 7.40 -49.29 -11.32
N ASN A 95 8.67 -49.64 -11.09
CA ASN A 95 9.09 -50.91 -10.49
C ASN A 95 9.42 -50.80 -9.00
N VAL A 96 9.48 -49.57 -8.46
CA VAL A 96 9.78 -49.31 -7.05
C VAL A 96 8.51 -48.87 -6.32
N VAL A 97 8.18 -49.59 -5.25
CA VAL A 97 7.08 -49.23 -4.35
C VAL A 97 7.62 -48.32 -3.26
N CYS A 98 7.34 -47.02 -3.35
CA CYS A 98 7.66 -46.10 -2.27
C CYS A 98 6.62 -46.18 -1.16
N GLU A 99 7.10 -46.38 0.08
CA GLU A 99 6.24 -46.40 1.25
C GLU A 99 5.50 -45.06 1.39
N GLN A 100 4.17 -45.12 1.53
CA GLN A 100 3.37 -43.93 1.77
C GLN A 100 3.53 -43.50 3.24
N PRO A 101 3.64 -42.20 3.52
CA PRO A 101 3.74 -41.74 4.89
C PRO A 101 2.46 -42.11 5.65
N VAL A 102 2.63 -42.78 6.79
CA VAL A 102 1.52 -43.14 7.67
C VAL A 102 0.82 -41.86 8.12
N ARG A 103 -0.50 -41.84 7.94
CA ARG A 103 -1.37 -40.78 8.45
C ARG A 103 -2.13 -41.35 9.62
N GLY A 104 -2.34 -40.51 10.62
CA GLY A 104 -3.19 -40.82 11.76
C GLY A 104 -3.83 -39.55 12.30
N ALA A 105 -4.66 -39.73 13.32
CA ALA A 105 -5.31 -38.66 14.03
C ALA A 105 -4.29 -37.72 14.69
N CYS A 106 -4.41 -36.44 14.37
CA CYS A 106 -3.67 -35.37 15.03
C CYS A 106 -4.63 -34.49 15.82
N CYS A 107 -4.56 -34.57 17.15
CA CYS A 107 -5.32 -33.71 18.05
C CYS A 107 -4.65 -32.35 18.19
N LEU A 108 -5.31 -31.31 17.66
CA LEU A 108 -4.84 -29.94 17.75
C LEU A 108 -5.28 -29.29 19.07
N ARG A 109 -4.53 -28.29 19.53
CA ARG A 109 -4.82 -27.54 20.78
C ARG A 109 -6.19 -26.86 20.83
N ASP A 110 -6.85 -26.69 19.69
CA ASP A 110 -8.20 -26.12 19.63
C ASP A 110 -9.31 -27.19 19.66
N GLY A 111 -8.96 -28.44 19.97
CA GLY A 111 -9.87 -29.58 20.11
C GLY A 111 -10.28 -30.21 18.79
N ARG A 112 -9.72 -29.75 17.66
CA ARG A 112 -9.99 -30.36 16.35
C ARG A 112 -9.04 -31.52 16.09
N CYS A 113 -9.56 -32.60 15.54
CA CYS A 113 -8.76 -33.67 14.97
C CYS A 113 -8.52 -33.45 13.47
N LYS A 114 -7.32 -33.77 12.97
CA LYS A 114 -7.02 -33.87 11.54
C LYS A 114 -6.16 -35.08 11.21
N GLU A 115 -6.43 -35.73 10.08
CA GLU A 115 -5.57 -36.78 9.51
C GLU A 115 -4.28 -36.21 8.92
N LEU A 116 -3.20 -36.28 9.69
CA LEU A 116 -1.89 -35.72 9.33
C LEU A 116 -0.81 -36.79 9.45
N THR A 117 0.37 -36.52 8.87
CA THR A 117 1.56 -37.27 9.22
C THR A 117 2.11 -36.78 10.55
N GLU A 118 2.92 -37.59 11.23
CA GLU A 118 3.55 -37.22 12.52
C GLU A 118 4.28 -35.86 12.44
N ASP A 119 5.11 -35.67 11.41
CA ASP A 119 5.84 -34.41 11.17
C ASP A 119 4.90 -33.20 11.02
N MET A 120 3.79 -33.37 10.30
CA MET A 120 2.82 -32.29 10.13
C MET A 120 2.08 -32.02 11.44
N CYS A 121 1.75 -33.05 12.21
CA CYS A 121 1.11 -32.91 13.51
C CYS A 121 2.00 -32.15 14.50
N ALA A 122 3.28 -32.52 14.58
CA ALA A 122 4.28 -31.86 15.42
C ALA A 122 4.45 -30.37 15.05
N ARG A 123 4.40 -30.01 13.75
CA ARG A 123 4.45 -28.61 13.29
C ARG A 123 3.25 -27.78 13.77
N PHE A 124 2.09 -28.39 13.96
CA PHE A 124 0.93 -27.73 14.54
C PHE A 124 0.90 -27.82 16.08
N HIS A 125 1.95 -28.37 16.70
CA HIS A 125 2.01 -28.65 18.13
C HIS A 125 0.81 -29.48 18.63
N GLY A 126 0.35 -30.42 17.79
CA GLY A 126 -0.69 -31.37 18.12
C GLY A 126 -0.12 -32.67 18.69
N GLU A 127 -1.01 -33.49 19.26
CA GLU A 127 -0.72 -34.85 19.73
C GLU A 127 -1.08 -35.85 18.63
N PHE A 128 -0.12 -36.72 18.27
CA PHE A 128 -0.27 -37.65 17.14
C PHE A 128 -0.62 -39.05 17.62
N HIS A 129 -1.64 -39.65 17.01
CA HIS A 129 -2.11 -41.00 17.24
C HIS A 129 -1.89 -41.81 15.95
N PRO A 130 -0.82 -42.61 15.85
CA PRO A 130 -0.37 -43.21 14.59
C PRO A 130 -1.33 -44.28 14.03
N ASP A 131 -2.10 -44.94 14.90
CA ASP A 131 -2.95 -46.09 14.54
C ASP A 131 -4.44 -45.77 14.55
N ASP A 132 -4.82 -44.56 14.94
CA ASP A 132 -6.22 -44.16 15.12
C ASP A 132 -6.63 -43.15 14.04
N ALA A 133 -7.87 -43.27 13.56
CA ALA A 133 -8.51 -42.24 12.75
C ALA A 133 -9.18 -41.19 13.65
N CYS A 134 -9.43 -40.00 13.11
CA CYS A 134 -10.07 -38.90 13.83
C CYS A 134 -11.50 -39.19 14.29
N GLU A 135 -12.15 -40.21 13.73
CA GLU A 135 -13.45 -40.69 14.20
C GLU A 135 -13.36 -41.54 15.46
N ASP A 136 -12.17 -42.11 15.74
CA ASP A 136 -11.90 -43.02 16.86
C ASP A 136 -11.19 -42.33 18.03
N VAL A 137 -10.61 -41.13 17.81
CA VAL A 137 -9.92 -40.34 18.85
C VAL A 137 -10.79 -39.20 19.36
N GLU A 138 -11.02 -39.18 20.68
CA GLU A 138 -11.63 -38.04 21.36
C GLU A 138 -10.56 -37.01 21.77
N CYS A 139 -10.39 -35.96 20.98
CA CYS A 139 -9.45 -34.88 21.30
C CYS A 139 -9.95 -34.00 22.45
N GLU A 140 -9.06 -33.67 23.38
CA GLU A 140 -9.34 -32.78 24.50
C GLU A 140 -9.86 -31.42 24.00
N GLN A 141 -11.06 -31.04 24.46
CA GLN A 141 -11.66 -29.77 24.09
C GLN A 141 -11.06 -28.65 24.93
N PRO A 142 -10.72 -27.50 24.32
CA PRO A 142 -10.12 -26.40 25.07
C PRO A 142 -11.13 -25.86 26.08
N VAL A 143 -10.69 -25.68 27.33
CA VAL A 143 -11.49 -25.08 28.40
C VAL A 143 -11.99 -23.71 27.94
N ARG A 144 -13.31 -23.55 27.98
CA ARG A 144 -13.98 -22.28 27.71
C ARG A 144 -14.34 -21.60 29.01
N GLY A 145 -14.47 -20.29 28.96
CA GLY A 145 -14.87 -19.49 30.11
C GLY A 145 -15.05 -18.03 29.77
N ALA A 146 -15.47 -17.26 30.76
CA ALA A 146 -15.72 -15.84 30.69
C ALA A 146 -14.40 -15.06 30.60
N CYS A 147 -14.25 -14.25 29.56
CA CYS A 147 -13.15 -13.32 29.40
C CYS A 147 -13.62 -11.88 29.68
N CYS A 148 -13.16 -11.30 30.78
CA CYS A 148 -13.39 -9.90 31.10
C CYS A 148 -12.41 -9.01 30.36
N LEU A 149 -12.91 -8.25 29.38
CA LEU A 149 -12.12 -7.34 28.58
C LEU A 149 -11.87 -6.02 29.32
N PRO A 150 -10.79 -5.28 28.99
CA PRO A 150 -10.46 -4.00 29.65
C PRO A 150 -11.55 -2.92 29.54
N ASN A 151 -12.48 -3.04 28.59
CA ASN A 151 -13.61 -2.14 28.42
C ASN A 151 -14.85 -2.56 29.22
N GLY A 152 -14.73 -3.53 30.13
CA GLY A 152 -15.82 -4.02 30.97
C GLY A 152 -16.77 -5.00 30.30
N ARG A 153 -16.56 -5.33 29.01
CA ARG A 153 -17.36 -6.34 28.32
C ARG A 153 -16.87 -7.73 28.66
N CYS A 154 -17.80 -8.66 28.87
CA CYS A 154 -17.51 -10.08 28.96
C CYS A 154 -17.66 -10.77 27.61
N LYS A 155 -16.80 -11.75 27.31
CA LYS A 155 -16.95 -12.66 26.18
C LYS A 155 -16.56 -14.08 26.55
N GLU A 156 -17.38 -15.06 26.20
CA GLU A 156 -17.01 -16.47 26.36
C GLU A 156 -16.04 -16.92 25.26
N THR A 157 -14.90 -17.42 25.68
CA THR A 157 -13.82 -17.80 24.76
C THR A 157 -12.85 -18.77 25.44
N THR A 158 -11.79 -19.18 24.76
CA THR A 158 -10.66 -19.90 25.37
C THR A 158 -9.65 -18.94 25.97
N GLU A 159 -8.82 -19.43 26.90
CA GLU A 159 -7.80 -18.63 27.58
C GLU A 159 -6.87 -17.90 26.60
N GLY A 160 -6.29 -18.60 25.62
CA GLY A 160 -5.36 -17.99 24.66
C GLY A 160 -6.00 -16.85 23.85
N LYS A 161 -7.29 -17.00 23.47
CA LYS A 161 -8.04 -15.92 22.82
C LYS A 161 -8.32 -14.76 23.78
N CYS A 162 -8.58 -15.03 25.05
CA CYS A 162 -8.77 -14.00 26.06
C CYS A 162 -7.50 -13.17 26.27
N GLN A 163 -6.34 -13.84 26.40
CA GLN A 163 -5.03 -13.20 26.54
C GLN A 163 -4.70 -12.33 25.31
N MET A 164 -4.98 -12.80 24.09
CA MET A 164 -4.81 -11.98 22.87
C MET A 164 -5.66 -10.70 22.89
N MET A 165 -6.87 -10.75 23.48
CA MET A 165 -7.72 -9.57 23.68
C MET A 165 -7.35 -8.75 24.92
N ARG A 166 -6.27 -9.10 25.62
CA ARG A 166 -5.81 -8.49 26.88
C ARG A 166 -6.87 -8.53 27.98
N GLY A 167 -7.72 -9.54 27.97
CA GLY A 167 -8.73 -9.76 29.00
C GLY A 167 -8.22 -10.66 30.13
N GLN A 168 -8.98 -10.67 31.23
CA GLN A 168 -8.80 -11.59 32.33
C GLN A 168 -9.73 -12.80 32.14
N PHE A 169 -9.15 -14.00 32.08
CA PHE A 169 -9.88 -15.24 31.85
C PHE A 169 -10.36 -15.86 33.17
N ASN A 170 -11.63 -16.27 33.21
CA ASN A 170 -12.25 -17.00 34.30
C ASN A 170 -12.65 -18.38 33.75
N PRO A 171 -11.86 -19.43 34.01
CA PRO A 171 -12.12 -20.76 33.45
C PRO A 171 -13.46 -21.30 33.93
N GLU A 172 -14.18 -21.99 33.04
CA GLU A 172 -15.44 -22.70 33.34
C GLU A 172 -16.61 -21.83 33.83
N MET A 173 -16.47 -20.50 33.84
CA MET A 173 -17.55 -19.57 34.19
C MET A 173 -18.22 -19.02 32.93
N ALA A 174 -19.54 -18.88 32.95
CA ALA A 174 -20.28 -18.14 31.92
C ALA A 174 -20.17 -16.64 32.17
N CYS A 175 -20.40 -15.84 31.13
CA CYS A 175 -20.31 -14.38 31.27
C CYS A 175 -21.38 -13.78 32.18
N GLU A 176 -22.51 -14.46 32.36
CA GLU A 176 -23.58 -14.06 33.28
C GLU A 176 -23.20 -14.23 34.75
N ASP A 177 -22.26 -15.13 35.05
CA ASP A 177 -21.80 -15.44 36.40
C ASP A 177 -20.57 -14.64 36.84
N VAL A 178 -20.02 -13.80 35.95
CA VAL A 178 -18.80 -13.03 36.21
C VAL A 178 -19.08 -11.54 36.12
N GLU A 179 -18.85 -10.83 37.22
CA GLU A 179 -18.90 -9.37 37.24
C GLU A 179 -17.59 -8.77 36.72
N CYS A 180 -17.57 -8.39 35.44
CA CYS A 180 -16.41 -7.73 34.85
C CYS A 180 -16.31 -6.27 35.31
N LYS A 181 -15.13 -5.90 35.83
CA LYS A 181 -14.82 -4.53 36.26
C LYS A 181 -15.08 -3.54 35.11
N GLN A 182 -15.99 -2.60 35.34
CA GLN A 182 -16.26 -1.53 34.39
C GLN A 182 -15.10 -0.53 34.36
N PRO A 183 -14.75 0.01 33.18
CA PRO A 183 -13.74 1.06 33.11
C PRO A 183 -14.26 2.32 33.81
N VAL A 184 -13.39 2.99 34.56
CA VAL A 184 -13.73 4.28 35.18
C VAL A 184 -14.03 5.27 34.06
N ARG A 185 -15.20 5.90 34.16
CA ARG A 185 -15.61 7.00 33.28
C ARG A 185 -15.50 8.32 34.02
N GLY A 186 -15.37 9.39 33.26
CA GLY A 186 -15.30 10.74 33.78
C GLY A 186 -15.29 11.77 32.66
N ALA A 187 -15.33 13.03 33.06
CA ALA A 187 -15.26 14.18 32.19
C ALA A 187 -13.89 14.28 31.53
N CYS A 188 -13.87 14.39 30.22
CA CYS A 188 -12.68 14.64 29.43
C CYS A 188 -12.75 16.03 28.82
N CYS A 189 -11.90 16.95 29.28
CA CYS A 189 -11.75 18.28 28.68
C CYS A 189 -10.85 18.18 27.47
N LEU A 190 -11.42 18.35 26.28
CA LEU A 190 -10.67 18.33 25.03
C LEU A 190 -9.95 19.68 24.81
N PRO A 191 -8.86 19.72 24.03
CA PRO A 191 -8.17 20.98 23.68
C PRO A 191 -9.06 22.01 22.98
N SER A 192 -10.20 21.59 22.43
CA SER A 192 -11.22 22.46 21.84
C SER A 192 -12.06 23.22 22.88
N GLY A 193 -11.92 22.92 24.17
CA GLY A 193 -12.77 23.42 25.25
C GLY A 193 -14.08 22.64 25.42
N HIS A 194 -14.35 21.64 24.59
CA HIS A 194 -15.52 20.76 24.75
C HIS A 194 -15.26 19.67 25.79
N CYS A 195 -16.26 19.41 26.63
CA CYS A 195 -16.24 18.27 27.55
C CYS A 195 -16.99 17.08 26.96
N VAL A 196 -16.41 15.89 27.07
CA VAL A 196 -17.08 14.62 26.73
C VAL A 196 -16.89 13.60 27.85
N GLU A 197 -17.90 12.78 28.13
CA GLU A 197 -17.75 11.68 29.10
C GLU A 197 -17.09 10.46 28.46
N SER A 198 -15.88 10.15 28.90
CA SER A 198 -15.07 9.11 28.29
C SER A 198 -14.32 8.29 29.33
N THR A 199 -13.53 7.32 28.88
CA THR A 199 -12.53 6.66 29.72
C THR A 199 -11.22 7.45 29.66
N GLU A 200 -10.38 7.30 30.68
CA GLU A 200 -9.05 7.95 30.75
C GLU A 200 -8.25 7.74 29.45
N ARG A 201 -8.11 6.48 29.02
CA ARG A 201 -7.39 6.13 27.78
C ARG A 201 -7.94 6.84 26.54
N MET A 202 -9.26 6.92 26.39
CA MET A 202 -9.87 7.60 25.25
C MET A 202 -9.67 9.11 25.34
N CYS A 203 -9.67 9.68 26.54
CA CYS A 203 -9.38 11.08 26.77
C CYS A 203 -7.94 11.44 26.40
N GLU A 204 -6.98 10.65 26.86
CA GLU A 204 -5.56 10.80 26.52
C GLU A 204 -5.32 10.70 25.01
N MET A 205 -5.97 9.75 24.33
CA MET A 205 -5.90 9.62 22.86
C MET A 205 -6.45 10.84 22.12
N ALA A 206 -7.41 11.55 22.73
CA ALA A 206 -7.94 12.80 22.20
C ALA A 206 -7.14 14.04 22.66
N HIS A 207 -6.00 13.82 23.31
CA HIS A 207 -5.15 14.85 23.93
C HIS A 207 -5.89 15.71 24.95
N GLY A 208 -6.93 15.16 25.58
CA GLY A 208 -7.73 15.85 26.59
C GLY A 208 -7.20 15.61 28.01
N GLN A 209 -7.67 16.43 28.94
CA GLN A 209 -7.43 16.29 30.37
C GLN A 209 -8.59 15.51 31.02
N PHE A 210 -8.26 14.34 31.57
CA PHE A 210 -9.25 13.47 32.20
C PHE A 210 -9.50 13.85 33.67
N ASN A 211 -10.78 13.95 34.04
CA ASN A 211 -11.24 14.18 35.39
C ASN A 211 -12.02 12.93 35.85
N PRO A 212 -11.38 12.04 36.62
CA PRO A 212 -12.00 10.77 37.02
C PRO A 212 -13.26 11.00 37.85
N GLU A 213 -14.30 10.22 37.58
CA GLU A 213 -15.55 10.17 38.36
C GLU A 213 -16.36 11.48 38.41
N LYS A 214 -15.97 12.50 37.64
CA LYS A 214 -16.76 13.72 37.46
C LYS A 214 -17.59 13.67 36.19
N ALA A 215 -18.81 14.19 36.22
CA ALA A 215 -19.59 14.45 35.01
C ALA A 215 -19.13 15.75 34.35
N CYS A 216 -19.43 15.91 33.05
CA CYS A 216 -19.04 17.12 32.32
C CYS A 216 -19.71 18.39 32.84
N GLU A 217 -20.87 18.28 33.48
CA GLU A 217 -21.56 19.41 34.14
C GLU A 217 -20.85 19.91 35.41
N GLU A 218 -19.93 19.11 35.98
CA GLU A 218 -19.20 19.43 37.21
C GLU A 218 -17.78 19.96 36.94
N VAL A 219 -17.37 20.00 35.66
CA VAL A 219 -16.02 20.39 35.25
C VAL A 219 -16.11 21.55 34.27
N GLU A 220 -15.52 22.68 34.65
CA GLU A 220 -15.30 23.80 33.75
C GLU A 220 -14.04 23.52 32.91
N CYS A 221 -14.24 23.21 31.63
CA CYS A 221 -13.14 23.05 30.69
C CYS A 221 -12.68 24.42 30.17
N GLU A 222 -11.38 24.66 30.23
CA GLU A 222 -10.74 25.85 29.68
C GLU A 222 -11.09 26.01 28.20
N GLN A 223 -11.69 27.16 27.85
CA GLN A 223 -11.97 27.48 26.46
C GLN A 223 -10.67 27.96 25.81
N PRO A 224 -10.33 27.49 24.61
CA PRO A 224 -9.17 28.00 23.91
C PRO A 224 -9.37 29.49 23.59
N GLU A 225 -8.32 30.27 23.76
CA GLU A 225 -8.32 31.68 23.39
C GLU A 225 -8.64 31.82 21.89
N ARG A 226 -9.56 32.74 21.59
CA ARG A 226 -9.99 33.06 20.23
C ARG A 226 -9.66 34.52 19.96
N GLY A 227 -9.41 34.81 18.70
CA GLY A 227 -9.25 36.16 18.20
C GLY A 227 -9.63 36.22 16.72
N ALA A 228 -9.54 37.43 16.19
CA ALA A 228 -9.79 37.72 14.80
C ALA A 228 -8.78 37.01 13.90
N CYS A 229 -9.29 36.32 12.90
CA CYS A 229 -8.50 35.70 11.85
C CYS A 229 -8.84 36.33 10.50
N CYS A 230 -7.92 37.12 9.96
CA CYS A 230 -8.05 37.72 8.64
C CYS A 230 -7.65 36.71 7.57
N LEU A 231 -8.65 36.20 6.85
CA LEU A 231 -8.42 35.25 5.77
C LEU A 231 -7.94 35.95 4.49
N PRO A 232 -7.22 35.26 3.59
CA PRO A 232 -6.71 35.86 2.34
C PRO A 232 -7.76 36.44 1.38
N ASN A 233 -9.04 36.12 1.59
CA ASN A 233 -10.14 36.67 0.82
C ASN A 233 -10.73 37.95 1.44
N GLY A 234 -10.11 38.51 2.48
CA GLY A 234 -10.55 39.70 3.20
C GLY A 234 -11.68 39.46 4.20
N ARG A 235 -12.09 38.20 4.42
CA ARG A 235 -13.11 37.85 5.43
C ARG A 235 -12.45 37.63 6.78
N CYS A 236 -12.98 38.26 7.83
CA CYS A 236 -12.62 37.94 9.20
C CYS A 236 -13.49 36.82 9.77
N ILE A 237 -12.88 35.88 10.51
CA ILE A 237 -13.60 34.91 11.35
C ILE A 237 -12.99 34.85 12.75
N GLU A 238 -13.80 34.57 13.77
CA GLU A 238 -13.32 34.26 15.11
C GLU A 238 -12.77 32.83 15.14
N ALA A 239 -11.47 32.68 15.34
CA ALA A 239 -10.81 31.38 15.34
C ALA A 239 -9.74 31.30 16.45
N THR A 240 -9.27 30.08 16.73
CA THR A 240 -8.02 29.93 17.48
C THR A 240 -6.83 30.15 16.54
N GLU A 241 -5.68 30.55 17.07
CA GLU A 241 -4.44 30.78 16.29
C GLU A 241 -4.17 29.63 15.30
N ARG A 242 -4.13 28.39 15.81
CA ARG A 242 -3.91 27.18 15.00
C ARG A 242 -4.91 27.04 13.84
N LEU A 243 -6.20 27.32 14.08
CA LEU A 243 -7.20 27.23 13.01
C LEU A 243 -7.05 28.36 11.99
N CYS A 244 -6.60 29.53 12.42
CA CYS A 244 -6.30 30.65 11.54
C CYS A 244 -5.11 30.34 10.62
N GLU A 245 -4.03 29.82 11.18
CA GLU A 245 -2.84 29.39 10.42
C GLU A 245 -3.19 28.30 9.39
N MET A 246 -4.00 27.31 9.78
CA MET A 246 -4.47 26.26 8.87
C MET A 246 -5.34 26.80 7.73
N ALA A 247 -6.02 27.93 7.95
CA ALA A 247 -6.78 28.63 6.92
C ALA A 247 -5.93 29.62 6.11
N HIS A 248 -4.62 29.67 6.36
CA HIS A 248 -3.67 30.62 5.78
C HIS A 248 -4.04 32.09 6.07
N GLY A 249 -4.70 32.34 7.20
CA GLY A 249 -5.03 33.69 7.66
C GLY A 249 -3.97 34.28 8.57
N GLU A 250 -4.07 35.59 8.79
CA GLU A 250 -3.31 36.33 9.79
C GLU A 250 -4.12 36.40 11.09
N PHE A 251 -3.51 35.95 12.20
CA PHE A 251 -4.17 35.89 13.50
C PHE A 251 -3.86 37.13 14.34
N HIS A 252 -4.91 37.74 14.87
CA HIS A 252 -4.85 38.88 15.77
C HIS A 252 -5.30 38.43 17.17
N PRO A 253 -4.37 38.21 18.11
CA PRO A 253 -4.72 37.79 19.46
C PRO A 253 -5.48 38.89 20.19
N ASP A 254 -6.46 38.50 21.00
CA ASP A 254 -7.28 39.38 21.86
C ASP A 254 -8.12 40.46 21.14
N GLU A 255 -8.15 40.48 19.81
CA GLU A 255 -8.98 41.39 19.00
C GLU A 255 -10.17 40.63 18.42
N ALA A 256 -11.35 41.25 18.42
CA ALA A 256 -12.52 40.70 17.74
C ALA A 256 -12.56 41.13 16.27
N CYS A 257 -13.23 40.38 15.40
CA CYS A 257 -13.38 40.71 13.98
C CYS A 257 -14.07 42.05 13.71
N GLU A 258 -14.78 42.61 14.69
CA GLU A 258 -15.39 43.94 14.61
C GLU A 258 -14.37 45.08 14.81
N GLU A 259 -13.21 44.76 15.38
CA GLU A 259 -12.15 45.70 15.74
C GLU A 259 -10.97 45.67 14.74
N VAL A 260 -10.85 44.58 13.96
CA VAL A 260 -9.79 44.38 12.97
C VAL A 260 -10.28 44.68 11.56
N GLU A 261 -9.60 45.59 10.87
CA GLU A 261 -9.81 45.83 9.45
C GLU A 261 -8.93 44.88 8.63
N CYS A 262 -9.50 43.78 8.15
CA CYS A 262 -8.79 42.86 7.26
C CYS A 262 -8.55 43.47 5.87
N GLU A 263 -7.32 43.35 5.38
CA GLU A 263 -6.95 43.80 4.03
C GLU A 263 -7.84 43.12 2.99
N GLN A 264 -8.53 43.94 2.18
CA GLN A 264 -9.35 43.41 1.10
C GLN A 264 -8.46 43.03 -0.07
N PRO A 265 -8.66 41.84 -0.67
CA PRO A 265 -7.84 41.43 -1.79
C PRO A 265 -8.02 42.39 -2.97
N GLN A 266 -6.92 42.75 -3.61
CA GLN A 266 -6.94 43.63 -4.78
C GLN A 266 -7.84 43.04 -5.86
N ARG A 267 -8.79 43.85 -6.34
CA ARG A 267 -9.69 43.54 -7.43
C ARG A 267 -9.30 44.34 -8.66
N GLY A 268 -9.56 43.76 -9.81
CA GLY A 268 -9.33 44.39 -11.10
C GLY A 268 -10.19 43.76 -12.18
N ALA A 269 -10.11 44.31 -13.37
CA ALA A 269 -10.82 43.86 -14.54
C ALA A 269 -10.28 42.51 -15.00
N CYS A 270 -11.16 41.52 -15.10
CA CYS A 270 -10.86 40.21 -15.66
C CYS A 270 -11.60 40.03 -16.98
N CYS A 271 -10.87 40.04 -18.08
CA CYS A 271 -11.42 39.74 -19.40
C CYS A 271 -11.49 38.22 -19.60
N LEU A 272 -12.71 37.69 -19.63
CA LEU A 272 -12.97 36.28 -19.85
C LEU A 272 -12.84 35.93 -21.34
N PRO A 273 -12.60 34.65 -21.68
CA PRO A 273 -12.46 34.21 -23.08
C PRO A 273 -13.69 34.45 -23.96
N ASP A 274 -14.87 34.69 -23.37
CA ASP A 274 -16.12 35.00 -24.09
C ASP A 274 -16.30 36.51 -24.33
N GLY A 275 -15.30 37.33 -24.02
CA GLY A 275 -15.33 38.79 -24.18
C GLY A 275 -16.06 39.51 -23.05
N ARG A 276 -16.59 38.80 -22.03
CA ARG A 276 -17.17 39.45 -20.86
C ARG A 276 -16.08 39.92 -19.90
N CYS A 277 -16.28 41.10 -19.32
CA CYS A 277 -15.48 41.56 -18.20
C CYS A 277 -16.19 41.28 -16.87
N ILE A 278 -15.45 40.77 -15.88
CA ILE A 278 -15.89 40.71 -14.48
C ILE A 278 -14.84 41.34 -13.57
N GLU A 279 -15.28 41.97 -12.48
CA GLU A 279 -14.35 42.37 -11.42
C GLU A 279 -14.05 41.17 -10.53
N ALA A 280 -12.79 40.76 -10.53
CA ALA A 280 -12.32 39.58 -9.80
C ALA A 280 -10.98 39.89 -9.13
N THR A 281 -10.56 39.00 -8.22
CA THR A 281 -9.15 38.96 -7.81
C THR A 281 -8.34 38.26 -8.90
N GLU A 282 -7.03 38.52 -8.96
CA GLU A 282 -6.12 37.88 -9.93
C GLU A 282 -6.31 36.35 -9.96
N ARG A 283 -6.28 35.71 -8.79
CA ARG A 283 -6.48 34.25 -8.66
C ARG A 283 -7.82 33.77 -9.21
N MET A 284 -8.90 34.51 -8.98
CA MET A 284 -10.22 34.16 -9.51
C MET A 284 -10.26 34.33 -11.04
N CYS A 285 -9.57 35.34 -11.57
CA CYS A 285 -9.46 35.57 -13.00
C CYS A 285 -8.68 34.45 -13.71
N GLU A 286 -7.54 34.04 -13.15
CA GLU A 286 -6.74 32.93 -13.65
C GLU A 286 -7.54 31.61 -13.65
N MET A 287 -8.29 31.33 -12.57
CA MET A 287 -9.16 30.16 -12.49
C MET A 287 -10.28 30.17 -13.54
N ALA A 288 -10.71 31.36 -13.96
CA ALA A 288 -11.69 31.54 -15.03
C ALA A 288 -11.05 31.58 -16.44
N HIS A 289 -9.73 31.34 -16.53
CA HIS A 289 -8.95 31.46 -17.76
C HIS A 289 -9.02 32.85 -18.41
N GLY A 290 -9.26 33.90 -17.61
CA GLY A 290 -9.31 35.27 -18.06
C GLY A 290 -7.96 35.98 -17.97
N GLN A 291 -7.86 37.13 -18.63
CA GLN A 291 -6.72 38.03 -18.54
C GLN A 291 -7.00 39.12 -17.50
N PHE A 292 -6.20 39.16 -16.44
CA PHE A 292 -6.35 40.11 -15.32
C PHE A 292 -5.62 41.43 -15.59
N THR A 293 -6.29 42.54 -15.31
CA THR A 293 -5.69 43.88 -15.32
C THR A 293 -5.81 44.46 -13.91
N PRO A 294 -4.69 44.62 -13.17
CA PRO A 294 -4.72 45.13 -11.80
C PRO A 294 -5.19 46.59 -11.77
N ASP A 295 -5.91 46.94 -10.70
CA ASP A 295 -6.39 48.31 -10.38
C ASP A 295 -7.27 48.99 -11.44
N GLU A 296 -7.70 48.27 -12.47
CA GLU A 296 -8.64 48.77 -13.47
C GLU A 296 -10.03 48.19 -13.24
N ALA A 297 -11.06 49.02 -13.41
CA ALA A 297 -12.45 48.57 -13.42
C ALA A 297 -12.85 48.09 -14.83
N CYS A 298 -13.84 47.21 -14.91
CA CYS A 298 -14.31 46.68 -16.20
C CYS A 298 -14.85 47.76 -17.16
N GLU A 299 -15.25 48.92 -16.64
CA GLU A 299 -15.67 50.07 -17.46
C GLU A 299 -14.51 50.72 -18.23
N ASN A 300 -13.27 50.54 -17.79
CA ASN A 300 -12.08 51.15 -18.37
C ASN A 300 -11.27 50.19 -19.25
N VAL A 301 -11.62 48.91 -19.25
CA VAL A 301 -10.93 47.86 -20.01
C VAL A 301 -11.84 47.37 -21.13
N VAL A 302 -11.34 47.44 -22.37
CA VAL A 302 -12.01 46.84 -23.51
C VAL A 302 -11.56 45.39 -23.60
N CYS A 303 -12.45 44.46 -23.24
CA CYS A 303 -12.23 43.05 -23.50
C CYS A 303 -12.54 42.76 -24.96
N GLU A 304 -11.55 42.26 -25.69
CA GLU A 304 -11.74 41.83 -27.07
C GLU A 304 -12.79 40.71 -27.09
N GLN A 305 -13.89 40.96 -27.80
CA GLN A 305 -14.86 39.89 -28.06
C GLN A 305 -14.21 38.94 -29.05
N PRO A 306 -14.28 37.62 -28.82
CA PRO A 306 -13.76 36.68 -29.79
C PRO A 306 -14.57 36.81 -31.09
N GLU A 307 -13.87 36.92 -32.21
CA GLU A 307 -14.50 36.93 -33.54
C GLU A 307 -15.33 35.65 -33.70
N LEU A 308 -16.63 35.82 -33.91
CA LEU A 308 -17.55 34.72 -34.17
C LEU A 308 -17.56 34.40 -35.66
N GLY A 309 -17.79 33.14 -35.97
CA GLY A 309 -17.84 32.60 -37.32
C GLY A 309 -18.70 31.35 -37.36
N ALA A 310 -19.07 30.94 -38.56
CA ALA A 310 -19.91 29.79 -38.78
C ALA A 310 -19.13 28.50 -38.51
N CYS A 311 -19.66 27.64 -37.64
CA CYS A 311 -19.16 26.30 -37.44
C CYS A 311 -20.11 25.26 -38.05
N CYS A 312 -19.66 24.59 -39.10
CA CYS A 312 -20.41 23.57 -39.81
C CYS A 312 -20.22 22.20 -39.15
N LEU A 313 -21.25 21.71 -38.48
CA LEU A 313 -21.32 20.37 -37.90
C LEU A 313 -21.93 19.38 -38.90
N ARG A 314 -21.84 18.08 -38.59
CA ARG A 314 -22.40 17.03 -39.46
C ARG A 314 -23.89 17.24 -39.73
N HIS A 315 -24.31 17.01 -40.98
CA HIS A 315 -25.69 17.16 -41.49
C HIS A 315 -26.16 18.63 -41.63
N GLY A 316 -25.28 19.53 -42.07
CA GLY A 316 -25.64 20.92 -42.38
C GLY A 316 -25.99 21.78 -41.15
N HIS A 317 -25.77 21.29 -39.93
CA HIS A 317 -26.03 22.08 -38.72
C HIS A 317 -24.96 23.15 -38.53
N CYS A 318 -25.36 24.40 -38.70
CA CYS A 318 -24.50 25.57 -38.47
C CYS A 318 -24.75 26.18 -37.09
N VAL A 319 -23.67 26.54 -36.38
CA VAL A 319 -23.76 27.41 -35.20
C VAL A 319 -22.67 28.49 -35.22
N ASP A 320 -23.05 29.75 -34.98
CA ASP A 320 -22.09 30.85 -34.82
C ASP A 320 -21.38 30.68 -33.47
N THR A 321 -20.08 30.49 -33.51
CA THR A 321 -19.27 30.20 -32.31
C THR A 321 -17.86 30.74 -32.50
N THR A 322 -16.91 30.39 -31.63
CA THR A 322 -15.48 30.70 -31.80
C THR A 322 -14.76 29.53 -32.46
N GLU A 323 -13.67 29.78 -33.19
CA GLU A 323 -12.84 28.74 -33.84
C GLU A 323 -12.50 27.60 -32.87
N ARG A 324 -12.03 27.95 -31.66
CA ARG A 324 -11.69 26.98 -30.62
C ARG A 324 -12.86 26.07 -30.21
N MET A 325 -14.07 26.61 -30.15
CA MET A 325 -15.26 25.84 -29.80
C MET A 325 -15.72 24.99 -30.99
N CYS A 326 -15.57 25.48 -32.22
CA CYS A 326 -15.81 24.71 -33.43
C CYS A 326 -14.88 23.49 -33.53
N ASP A 327 -13.59 23.69 -33.27
CA ASP A 327 -12.58 22.65 -33.19
C ASP A 327 -12.93 21.60 -32.12
N HIS A 328 -13.39 22.06 -30.96
CA HIS A 328 -13.82 21.17 -29.88
C HIS A 328 -14.99 20.27 -30.33
N TRP A 329 -15.93 20.83 -31.09
CA TRP A 329 -17.06 20.09 -31.67
C TRP A 329 -16.71 19.32 -32.95
N ARG A 330 -15.46 19.43 -33.42
CA ARG A 330 -14.96 18.84 -34.67
C ARG A 330 -15.79 19.27 -35.88
N GLY A 331 -16.22 20.52 -35.90
CA GLY A 331 -16.86 21.15 -37.05
C GLY A 331 -15.83 21.73 -38.02
N GLU A 332 -16.29 22.11 -39.20
CA GLU A 332 -15.53 22.93 -40.14
C GLU A 332 -15.77 24.40 -39.81
N TRP A 333 -14.70 25.11 -39.47
CA TRP A 333 -14.74 26.52 -39.11
C TRP A 333 -14.61 27.42 -40.35
N LEU A 334 -15.56 28.32 -40.52
CA LEU A 334 -15.56 29.32 -41.57
C LEU A 334 -15.43 30.71 -40.92
N ALA A 335 -14.20 31.25 -40.96
CA ALA A 335 -13.90 32.55 -40.41
C ALA A 335 -14.66 33.66 -41.15
N GLU A 336 -15.21 34.63 -40.41
CA GLU A 336 -15.98 35.78 -40.92
C GLU A 336 -17.33 35.45 -41.60
N GLU A 337 -17.66 34.16 -41.79
CA GLU A 337 -18.96 33.70 -42.26
C GLU A 337 -19.96 33.57 -41.10
N LYS A 338 -21.26 33.71 -41.38
CA LYS A 338 -22.32 33.53 -40.39
C LYS A 338 -23.31 32.49 -40.84
N CYS A 339 -23.88 31.76 -39.88
CA CYS A 339 -24.89 30.75 -40.16
C CYS A 339 -26.16 31.29 -40.81
N GLU A 340 -26.46 32.58 -40.67
CA GLU A 340 -27.60 33.24 -41.33
C GLU A 340 -27.47 33.28 -42.86
N ASP A 341 -26.25 33.16 -43.39
CA ASP A 341 -25.95 33.18 -44.83
C ASP A 341 -25.90 31.77 -45.45
N ASP A 342 -26.34 30.74 -44.70
CA ASP A 342 -26.31 29.32 -45.08
C ASP A 342 -24.96 28.83 -45.66
N PRO A 343 -23.81 29.07 -44.97
CA PRO A 343 -22.48 28.76 -45.52
C PRO A 343 -22.12 27.26 -45.45
N CYS A 344 -22.89 26.46 -44.70
CA CYS A 344 -22.67 25.02 -44.56
C CYS A 344 -23.46 24.27 -45.65
N GLU A 345 -22.78 23.91 -46.74
CA GLU A 345 -23.36 23.01 -47.74
C GLU A 345 -23.56 21.59 -47.15
N ASP A 346 -24.66 20.91 -47.54
CA ASP A 346 -25.07 19.59 -47.02
C ASP A 346 -24.05 18.44 -47.21
#